data_AF-H0I3B9-F1
#
_entry.id   AF-H0I3B9-F1
#
_cell.length_a   1.000
_cell.length_b   1.000
_cell.length_c   1.000
_cell.angle_alpha   90.00
_cell.angle_beta   90.00
_cell.angle_gamma   90.00
#
_symmetry.space_group_name_H-M   'P 1'
#
loop_
_entity.id
_entity.type
_entity.pdbx_description
1 polymer ?
#
loop_
_entity_poly.entity_id
_entity_poly.type
_entity_poly.pdbx_seq_one_letter_code
_entity_poly.pdbx_strand_id
1 'polypeptide(L)'
;MTKKFGAGIALGIVGTTLVAIIVWVTVVYTGAYNVAASDQHADAVRWTLDTTMHRSVARRAGRVELPEGPSKSLLAEGAGHYAESCAYCHGAPGQRASEWSRGMRPQPPHLAEAAKEWSVDEIHWIVTNASR
;
A
#
# COMPACT_ATOMS: atom_id res chain seq x y z
N MET A 1 35.85 -8.17 34.11
CA MET A 1 35.10 -6.91 33.88
C MET A 1 33.99 -7.04 32.81
N THR A 2 33.98 -8.09 31.98
CA THR A 2 33.02 -8.31 30.88
C THR A 2 31.60 -8.71 31.29
N LYS A 3 31.42 -9.51 32.35
CA LYS A 3 30.09 -10.00 32.78
C LYS A 3 29.15 -8.88 33.29
N LYS A 4 29.67 -7.92 34.05
CA LYS A 4 28.89 -6.78 34.57
C LYS A 4 28.50 -5.78 33.48
N PHE A 5 29.39 -5.59 32.49
CA PHE A 5 29.12 -4.76 31.32
C PHE A 5 28.05 -5.39 30.41
N GLY A 6 28.14 -6.70 30.15
CA GLY A 6 27.12 -7.43 29.39
C GLY A 6 25.73 -7.43 30.07
N ALA A 7 25.70 -7.58 31.40
CA ALA A 7 24.45 -7.47 32.17
C ALA A 7 23.85 -6.06 32.10
N GLY A 8 24.68 -5.02 32.13
CA GLY A 8 24.24 -3.63 31.96
C GLY A 8 23.62 -3.36 30.59
N ILE A 9 24.23 -3.86 29.51
CA ILE A 9 23.68 -3.75 28.15
C ILE A 9 22.35 -4.51 28.04
N ALA A 10 22.28 -5.73 28.54
CA ALA A 10 21.05 -6.53 28.50
C ALA A 10 19.89 -5.84 29.24
N LEU A 11 20.14 -5.32 30.45
CA LEU A 11 19.16 -4.56 31.20
C LEU A 11 18.73 -3.29 30.47
N GLY A 12 19.67 -2.58 29.82
CA GLY A 12 19.37 -1.40 29.01
C GLY A 12 18.47 -1.71 27.81
N ILE A 13 18.76 -2.78 27.07
CA ILE A 13 17.93 -3.23 25.93
C ILE A 13 16.52 -3.61 26.41
N VAL A 14 16.42 -4.40 27.48
CA VAL A 14 15.13 -4.83 28.03
C VAL A 14 14.33 -3.62 28.50
N GLY A 15 14.95 -2.72 29.26
CA GLY A 15 14.29 -1.51 29.75
C GLY A 15 13.78 -0.62 28.63
N THR A 16 14.62 -0.35 27.62
CA THR A 16 14.25 0.48 26.47
C THR A 16 13.12 -0.16 25.65
N THR A 17 13.18 -1.48 25.44
CA THR A 17 12.13 -2.22 24.72
C THR A 17 10.80 -2.16 25.46
N LEU A 18 10.81 -2.35 26.78
CA LEU A 18 9.58 -2.26 27.59
C LEU A 18 8.97 -0.87 27.53
N VAL A 19 9.78 0.19 27.63
CA VAL A 19 9.30 1.57 27.50
C VAL A 19 8.68 1.81 26.12
N ALA A 20 9.32 1.36 25.04
CA ALA A 20 8.79 1.48 23.68
C ALA A 20 7.44 0.78 23.52
N ILE A 21 7.28 -0.43 24.09
CA ILE A 21 6.01 -1.16 24.08
C ILE A 21 4.92 -0.39 24.84
N ILE A 22 5.23 0.14 26.02
CA ILE A 22 4.28 0.92 26.82
C ILE A 22 3.82 2.16 26.06
N VAL A 23 4.74 2.89 25.42
CA VAL A 23 4.42 4.06 24.59
C VAL A 23 3.51 3.65 23.43
N TRP A 24 3.86 2.59 22.70
CA TRP A 24 3.05 2.10 21.58
C TRP A 24 1.62 1.71 22.00
N VAL A 25 1.48 0.91 23.07
CA VAL A 25 0.18 0.52 23.61
C VAL A 25 -0.63 1.75 24.02
N THR A 26 0.00 2.72 24.68
CA THR A 26 -0.66 3.96 25.08
C THR A 26 -1.21 4.72 23.87
N VAL A 27 -0.42 4.91 22.82
CA VAL A 27 -0.86 5.61 21.59
C VAL A 27 -2.05 4.89 20.95
N VAL A 28 -2.00 3.55 20.85
CA VAL A 28 -3.07 2.75 20.23
C VAL A 28 -4.36 2.83 21.03
N TYR A 29 -4.32 2.60 22.35
CA TYR A 29 -5.54 2.53 23.17
C TYR A 29 -6.15 3.89 23.50
N THR A 30 -5.35 4.96 23.47
CA THR A 30 -5.87 6.32 23.67
C THR A 30 -6.40 6.95 22.38
N GLY A 31 -6.06 6.40 21.21
CA GLY A 31 -6.37 7.04 19.93
C GLY A 31 -5.60 8.34 19.71
N ALA A 32 -4.43 8.51 20.34
CA ALA A 32 -3.64 9.74 20.25
C ALA A 32 -3.19 10.08 18.82
N TYR A 33 -3.18 9.09 17.92
CA TYR A 33 -2.91 9.30 16.50
C TYR A 33 -4.21 9.36 15.70
N ASN A 34 -4.46 10.46 15.00
CA ASN A 34 -5.64 10.61 14.17
C ASN A 34 -5.55 9.73 12.91
N VAL A 35 -6.50 8.81 12.76
CA VAL A 35 -6.62 7.91 11.60
C VAL A 35 -7.74 8.33 10.62
N ALA A 36 -8.34 9.50 10.82
CA ALA A 36 -9.40 10.01 9.95
C ALA A 36 -8.92 10.11 8.49
N ALA A 37 -9.75 9.62 7.56
CA ALA A 37 -9.45 9.70 6.12
C ALA A 37 -9.43 11.14 5.58
N SER A 38 -10.01 12.09 6.31
CA SER A 38 -9.93 13.52 5.98
C SER A 38 -8.53 14.09 6.15
N ASP A 39 -7.71 13.48 7.01
CA ASP A 39 -6.41 14.01 7.42
C ASP A 39 -5.27 13.21 6.79
N GLN A 40 -4.18 13.90 6.49
CA GLN A 40 -2.97 13.23 6.04
C GLN A 40 -2.27 12.60 7.24
N HIS A 41 -1.91 11.33 7.12
CA HIS A 41 -1.01 10.67 8.07
C HIS A 41 0.33 11.39 8.13
N ALA A 42 1.09 11.25 9.22
CA ALA A 42 2.44 11.80 9.30
C ALA A 42 3.34 11.25 8.17
N ASP A 43 4.30 12.05 7.71
CA ASP A 43 5.19 11.70 6.58
C ASP A 43 5.89 10.36 6.77
N ALA A 44 6.38 10.10 7.99
CA ALA A 44 7.01 8.83 8.34
C ALA A 44 6.06 7.64 8.21
N VAL A 45 4.79 7.81 8.58
CA VAL A 45 3.76 6.76 8.46
C VAL A 45 3.42 6.52 6.99
N ARG A 46 3.19 7.58 6.21
CA ARG A 46 2.92 7.47 4.77
C ARG A 46 4.06 6.77 4.04
N TRP A 47 5.29 7.21 4.25
CA TRP A 47 6.48 6.60 3.67
C TRP A 47 6.63 5.13 4.07
N THR A 48 6.37 4.78 5.33
CA THR A 48 6.50 3.40 5.81
C THR A 48 5.50 2.48 5.13
N LEU A 49 4.24 2.90 5.02
CA LEU A 49 3.19 2.11 4.38
C LEU A 49 3.45 1.97 2.87
N ASP A 50 3.75 3.08 2.21
CA ASP A 50 4.06 3.13 0.78
C ASP A 50 5.26 2.24 0.42
N THR A 51 6.36 2.38 1.16
CA THR A 51 7.57 1.57 0.96
C THR A 51 7.31 0.10 1.22
N THR A 52 6.55 -0.23 2.27
CA THR A 52 6.16 -1.60 2.58
C THR A 52 5.33 -2.21 1.46
N MET A 53 4.38 -1.46 0.92
CA MET A 53 3.51 -1.90 -0.17
C MET A 53 4.33 -2.23 -1.42
N HIS A 54 5.16 -1.30 -1.91
CA HIS A 54 6.03 -1.51 -3.07
C HIS A 54 6.96 -2.72 -2.88
N ARG A 55 7.63 -2.82 -1.72
CA ARG A 55 8.52 -3.95 -1.41
C ARG A 55 7.78 -5.27 -1.26
N SER A 56 6.50 -5.26 -0.88
CA SER A 56 5.67 -6.45 -0.75
C SER A 56 5.25 -6.97 -2.12
N VAL A 57 4.78 -6.08 -2.99
CA VAL A 57 4.41 -6.37 -4.37
C VAL A 57 5.61 -6.95 -5.12
N ALA A 58 6.74 -6.25 -5.13
CA ALA A 58 7.96 -6.68 -5.85
C ALA A 58 8.49 -8.05 -5.40
N ARG A 59 8.22 -8.47 -4.15
CA ARG A 59 8.66 -9.76 -3.62
C ARG A 59 7.65 -10.89 -3.82
N ARG A 60 6.40 -10.56 -4.15
CA ARG A 60 5.31 -11.53 -4.29
C ARG A 60 4.78 -11.66 -5.71
N ALA A 61 5.04 -10.67 -6.57
CA ALA A 61 4.76 -10.75 -7.99
C ALA A 61 5.49 -11.95 -8.58
N GLY A 62 4.72 -12.96 -8.98
CA GLY A 62 5.20 -14.10 -9.76
C GLY A 62 5.12 -13.79 -11.24
N ARG A 63 5.91 -14.49 -12.06
CA ARG A 63 5.83 -14.36 -13.51
C ARG A 63 4.44 -14.73 -14.01
N VAL A 64 3.91 -13.90 -14.90
CA VAL A 64 2.64 -14.12 -15.58
C VAL A 64 2.90 -14.29 -17.07
N GLU A 65 2.33 -15.34 -17.65
CA GLU A 65 2.35 -15.54 -19.09
C GLU A 65 1.16 -14.78 -19.70
N LEU A 66 1.48 -13.72 -20.44
CA LEU A 66 0.49 -13.00 -21.21
C LEU A 66 0.43 -13.53 -22.65
N PRO A 67 -0.75 -13.55 -23.29
CA PRO A 67 -0.85 -13.83 -24.71
C PRO A 67 -0.11 -12.74 -25.51
N GLU A 68 0.75 -13.17 -26.43
CA GLU A 68 1.42 -12.26 -27.37
C GLU A 68 0.37 -11.66 -28.31
N GLY A 69 0.23 -10.33 -28.28
CA GLY A 69 -0.69 -9.61 -29.16
C GLY A 69 -2.17 -9.89 -28.83
N PRO A 70 -2.70 -9.35 -27.71
CA PRO A 70 -4.10 -9.56 -27.34
C PRO A 70 -5.05 -9.13 -28.46
N SER A 71 -6.01 -9.98 -28.79
CA SER A 71 -6.99 -9.70 -29.83
C SER A 71 -7.84 -8.48 -29.46
N LYS A 72 -8.41 -7.81 -30.47
CA LYS A 72 -9.33 -6.68 -30.23
C LYS A 72 -10.52 -7.07 -29.34
N SER A 73 -11.00 -8.32 -29.44
CA SER A 73 -12.09 -8.81 -28.59
C SER A 73 -11.64 -8.96 -27.13
N LEU A 74 -10.44 -9.49 -26.87
CA LEU A 74 -9.90 -9.63 -25.52
C LEU A 74 -9.65 -8.27 -24.86
N LEU A 75 -9.16 -7.29 -25.64
CA LEU A 75 -9.01 -5.92 -25.17
C LEU A 75 -10.36 -5.26 -24.85
N ALA A 76 -11.39 -5.49 -25.67
CA ALA A 76 -12.72 -4.97 -25.44
C ALA A 76 -13.37 -5.58 -24.18
N GLU A 77 -13.17 -6.87 -23.95
CA GLU A 77 -13.59 -7.57 -22.74
C GLU A 77 -12.91 -7.00 -21.49
N GLY A 78 -11.58 -6.85 -21.51
CA GLY A 78 -10.84 -6.21 -20.43
C GLY A 78 -11.27 -4.77 -20.15
N ALA A 79 -11.57 -4.00 -21.20
CA ALA A 79 -12.12 -2.64 -21.06
C ALA A 79 -13.52 -2.63 -20.42
N GLY A 80 -14.35 -3.64 -20.72
CA GLY A 80 -15.64 -3.84 -20.07
C GLY A 80 -15.49 -4.10 -18.56
N HIS A 81 -14.61 -5.02 -18.17
CA HIS A 81 -14.31 -5.29 -16.77
C HIS A 81 -13.75 -4.06 -16.04
N TYR A 82 -12.86 -3.30 -16.69
CA TYR A 82 -12.34 -2.06 -16.13
C TYR A 82 -13.45 -1.03 -15.88
N ALA A 83 -14.36 -0.85 -16.84
CA ALA A 83 -15.46 0.09 -16.72
C ALA A 83 -16.41 -0.28 -15.56
N GLU A 84 -16.67 -1.57 -15.37
CA GLU A 84 -17.57 -2.07 -14.32
C GLU A 84 -16.93 -2.02 -12.92
N SER A 85 -15.65 -2.36 -12.80
CA SER A 85 -15.03 -2.62 -11.49
C SER A 85 -14.03 -1.55 -11.02
N CYS A 86 -13.39 -0.84 -11.95
CA CYS A 86 -12.24 0.02 -11.64
C CYS A 86 -12.54 1.50 -11.88
N ALA A 87 -13.23 1.82 -12.98
CA ALA A 87 -13.43 3.20 -13.44
C ALA A 87 -14.22 4.06 -12.45
N TYR A 88 -15.07 3.46 -11.62
CA TYR A 88 -15.83 4.22 -10.63
C TYR A 88 -14.93 4.92 -9.60
N CYS A 89 -13.83 4.27 -9.19
CA CYS A 89 -12.86 4.81 -8.24
C CYS A 89 -11.68 5.53 -8.91
N HIS A 90 -11.19 4.98 -10.04
CA HIS A 90 -9.96 5.44 -10.70
C HIS A 90 -10.18 6.32 -11.94
N GLY A 91 -11.43 6.44 -12.40
CA GLY A 91 -11.76 7.09 -13.66
C GLY A 91 -11.42 6.22 -14.88
N ALA A 92 -11.90 6.63 -16.05
CA ALA A 92 -11.51 6.06 -17.34
C ALA A 92 -10.62 7.05 -18.10
N PRO A 93 -9.92 6.63 -19.17
CA PRO A 93 -9.14 7.57 -19.99
C PRO A 93 -9.98 8.79 -20.43
N GLY A 94 -9.52 9.99 -20.08
CA GLY A 94 -10.23 11.24 -20.35
C GLY A 94 -11.44 11.52 -19.45
N GLN A 95 -11.74 10.67 -18.47
CA GLN A 95 -12.83 10.82 -17.52
C GLN A 95 -12.32 10.94 -16.09
N ARG A 96 -12.91 11.86 -15.32
CA ARG A 96 -12.60 11.98 -13.90
C ARG A 96 -13.19 10.81 -13.13
N ALA A 97 -12.49 10.38 -12.08
CA ALA A 97 -13.05 9.49 -11.08
C ALA A 97 -14.25 10.13 -10.37
N SER A 98 -15.08 9.31 -9.73
CA SER A 98 -16.24 9.78 -8.99
C SER A 98 -15.84 10.75 -7.87
N GLU A 99 -16.65 11.79 -7.64
CA GLU A 99 -16.35 12.85 -6.67
C GLU A 99 -16.04 12.33 -5.25
N TRP A 100 -16.73 11.27 -4.83
CA TRP A 100 -16.55 10.64 -3.52
C TRP A 100 -15.19 9.93 -3.37
N SER A 101 -14.59 9.44 -4.47
CA SER A 101 -13.33 8.69 -4.41
C SER A 101 -12.15 9.58 -3.99
N ARG A 102 -12.28 10.91 -4.14
CA ARG A 102 -11.30 11.88 -3.63
C ARG A 102 -11.16 11.90 -2.10
N GLY A 103 -12.17 11.40 -1.39
CA GLY A 103 -12.13 11.22 0.06
C GLY A 103 -11.36 9.98 0.51
N MET A 104 -11.02 9.07 -0.40
CA MET A 104 -10.24 7.87 -0.08
C MET A 104 -8.77 8.23 0.18
N ARG A 105 -8.13 7.45 1.05
CA ARG A 105 -6.70 7.56 1.37
C ARG A 105 -6.04 6.16 1.30
N PRO A 106 -4.98 5.99 0.49
CA PRO A 106 -4.48 6.96 -0.50
C PRO A 106 -5.56 7.28 -1.54
N GLN A 107 -5.47 8.46 -2.16
CA GLN A 107 -6.40 8.84 -3.22
C GLN A 107 -6.20 7.87 -4.40
N PRO A 108 -7.26 7.24 -4.94
CA PRO A 108 -7.16 6.36 -6.09
C PRO A 108 -6.49 7.11 -7.25
N PRO A 109 -5.34 6.62 -7.75
CA PRO A 109 -4.67 7.26 -8.86
C PRO A 109 -5.41 6.98 -10.16
N HIS A 110 -5.15 7.78 -11.20
CA HIS A 110 -5.54 7.37 -12.54
C HIS A 110 -4.65 6.20 -12.99
N LEU A 111 -5.28 5.06 -13.32
CA LEU A 111 -4.56 3.80 -13.53
C LEU A 111 -3.75 3.78 -14.83
N ALA A 112 -4.11 4.58 -15.84
CA ALA A 112 -3.33 4.67 -17.08
C ALA A 112 -1.94 5.28 -16.84
N GLU A 113 -1.82 6.17 -15.87
CA GLU A 113 -0.58 6.79 -15.42
C GLU A 113 0.13 5.89 -14.41
N ALA A 114 -0.60 5.42 -13.38
CA ALA A 114 -0.02 4.58 -12.33
C ALA A 114 0.55 3.27 -12.87
N ALA A 115 -0.08 2.65 -13.87
CA ALA A 115 0.41 1.41 -14.48
C ALA A 115 1.82 1.53 -15.08
N LYS A 116 2.33 2.75 -15.34
CA LYS A 116 3.70 2.96 -15.84
C LYS A 116 4.77 2.74 -14.77
N GLU A 117 4.39 2.75 -13.50
CA GLU A 117 5.30 2.56 -12.36
C GLU A 117 5.49 1.08 -12.01
N TRP A 118 4.69 0.19 -12.60
CA TRP A 118 4.63 -1.22 -12.26
C TRP A 118 4.91 -2.10 -13.48
N SER A 119 5.58 -3.24 -13.25
CA SER A 119 5.64 -4.29 -14.26
C SER A 119 4.30 -5.02 -14.39
N VAL A 120 4.12 -5.73 -15.50
CA VAL A 120 2.90 -6.53 -15.76
C VAL A 120 2.62 -7.53 -14.64
N ASP A 121 3.66 -8.23 -14.18
CA ASP A 121 3.56 -9.23 -13.11
C ASP A 121 3.07 -8.61 -11.80
N GLU A 122 3.55 -7.40 -11.50
CA GLU A 122 3.16 -6.63 -10.33
C GLU A 122 1.72 -6.11 -10.44
N ILE A 123 1.32 -5.60 -11.61
CA ILE A 123 -0.07 -5.18 -11.87
C ILE A 123 -1.02 -6.36 -11.68
N HIS A 124 -0.69 -7.52 -12.25
CA HIS A 124 -1.50 -8.74 -12.07
C HIS A 124 -1.59 -9.13 -10.59
N TRP A 125 -0.49 -9.07 -9.84
CA TRP A 125 -0.50 -9.35 -8.40
C TRP A 125 -1.39 -8.37 -7.63
N ILE A 126 -1.29 -7.06 -7.93
CA ILE A 126 -2.08 -6.01 -7.29
C ILE A 126 -3.57 -6.22 -7.52
N VAL A 127 -3.97 -6.42 -8.78
CA VAL A 127 -5.37 -6.63 -9.16
C VAL A 127 -5.94 -7.91 -8.53
N THR A 128 -5.15 -8.98 -8.47
CA THR A 128 -5.60 -10.28 -7.94
C THR A 128 -5.73 -10.29 -6.41
N ASN A 129 -4.84 -9.58 -5.70
CA ASN A 129 -4.72 -9.67 -4.24
C ASN A 129 -5.29 -8.45 -3.50
N ALA A 130 -5.85 -7.49 -4.24
CA ALA A 130 -6.43 -6.26 -3.71
C ALA A 130 -5.49 -5.55 -2.71
N SER A 131 -4.24 -5.30 -3.10
CA SER A 131 -3.32 -4.53 -2.26
C SER A 131 -3.81 -3.09 -2.16
N ARG A 132 -4.25 -2.69 -0.96
CA ARG A 132 -4.40 -1.27 -0.59
C ARG A 132 -3.09 -0.72 -0.04
#